data_AF-A0A2G8D3I3-F1
#
_entry.id   AF-A0A2G8D3I3-F1
#
_cell.length_a   1.000
_cell.length_b   1.000
_cell.length_c   1.000
_cell.angle_alpha   90.00
_cell.angle_beta   90.00
_cell.angle_gamma   90.00
#
_symmetry.space_group_name_H-M   'P 1'
#
loop_
_entity.id
_entity.type
_entity.pdbx_description
1 polymer ?
#
loop_
_entity_poly.entity_id
_entity_poly.type
_entity_poly.pdbx_seq_one_letter_code
_entity_poly.pdbx_strand_id
1 'polypeptide(L)' 'MIVPDVSLRVMLPEDAPALSAASERNREHLAPWEPVRPEEFFTEEWQARALARRFASAAVQAILHG' A
#
# COMPACT_ATOMS: atom_id res chain seq x y z
N MET A 1 -12.82 19.56 2.72
CA MET A 1 -13.16 19.00 4.04
C MET A 1 -11.96 18.17 4.48
N ILE A 2 -11.22 18.63 5.48
CA ILE A 2 -10.19 17.81 6.16
C ILE A 2 -10.92 17.17 7.34
N VAL A 3 -10.89 15.85 7.42
CA VAL A 3 -11.39 15.15 8.61
C VAL A 3 -10.36 15.36 9.72
N PRO A 4 -10.74 15.83 10.92
CA PRO A 4 -9.79 15.98 12.02
C PRO A 4 -9.11 14.63 12.32
N ASP A 5 -7.85 14.68 12.70
CA ASP A 5 -6.99 13.50 12.97
C ASP A 5 -6.70 12.59 11.75
N VAL A 6 -6.98 13.05 10.53
CA VAL A 6 -6.56 12.36 9.31
C VAL A 6 -5.36 13.06 8.68
N SER A 7 -4.29 12.30 8.46
CA SER A 7 -3.10 12.75 7.74
C SER A 7 -2.80 11.85 6.54
N LEU A 8 -2.08 12.39 5.56
CA LEU A 8 -1.58 11.64 4.40
C LEU A 8 -0.07 11.72 4.38
N ARG A 9 0.58 10.57 4.18
CA ARG A 9 2.03 10.47 4.01
C ARG A 9 2.38 9.42 2.97
N VAL A 10 3.60 9.48 2.45
CA VAL A 10 4.15 8.44 1.58
C VAL A 10 4.23 7.14 2.39
N MET A 11 3.86 6.04 1.74
CA MET A 11 3.93 4.71 2.32
C MET A 11 5.35 4.16 2.25
N LEU A 12 5.79 3.57 3.35
CA LEU A 12 7.11 2.98 3.53
C LEU A 12 6.99 1.46 3.68
N PRO A 13 8.06 0.68 3.44
CA PRO A 13 8.01 -0.78 3.57
C PRO A 13 7.51 -1.28 4.93
N GLU A 14 7.81 -0.57 6.01
CA GLU A 14 7.34 -0.87 7.37
C GLU A 14 5.82 -0.78 7.55
N ASP A 15 5.08 -0.20 6.59
CA ASP A 15 3.62 -0.09 6.64
C ASP A 15 2.90 -1.37 6.17
N ALA A 16 3.65 -2.36 5.67
CA ALA A 16 3.09 -3.59 5.12
C ALA A 16 2.14 -4.35 6.07
N PRO A 17 2.38 -4.44 7.40
CA PRO A 17 1.43 -5.08 8.31
C PRO A 17 0.11 -4.31 8.42
N ALA A 18 0.15 -2.98 8.47
CA ALA A 18 -1.05 -2.17 8.53
C ALA A 18 -1.85 -2.24 7.21
N LEU A 19 -1.15 -2.27 6.08
CA LEU A 19 -1.76 -2.37 4.76
C LEU A 19 -2.44 -3.72 4.54
N SER A 20 -1.76 -4.84 4.81
CA SER A 20 -2.32 -6.19 4.68
C SER A 20 -3.57 -6.36 5.55
N ALA A 21 -3.51 -5.99 6.83
CA ALA A 21 -4.65 -6.06 7.74
C ALA A 21 -5.84 -5.20 7.28
N ALA A 22 -5.58 -4.03 6.68
CA ALA A 22 -6.63 -3.20 6.08
C ALA A 22 -7.21 -3.82 4.80
N SER A 23 -6.38 -4.38 3.93
CA SER A 23 -6.83 -5.05 2.71
C SER A 23 -7.65 -6.28 3.02
N GLU A 24 -7.26 -7.09 4.01
CA GLU A 24 -7.99 -8.29 4.42
C GLU A 24 -9.34 -7.94 5.04
N ARG A 25 -9.39 -6.99 5.98
CA ARG A 25 -10.64 -6.52 6.61
C ARG A 25 -11.66 -6.00 5.59
N ASN A 26 -11.20 -5.39 4.51
CA ASN A 26 -12.07 -4.77 3.50
C ASN A 26 -12.29 -5.65 2.26
N ARG A 27 -11.74 -6.86 2.21
CA ARG A 27 -11.67 -7.69 1.00
C ARG A 27 -13.04 -7.92 0.36
N GLU A 28 -14.02 -8.38 1.14
CA GLU A 28 -15.37 -8.65 0.64
C GLU A 28 -16.10 -7.38 0.21
N HIS A 29 -15.90 -6.29 0.96
CA HIS A 29 -16.52 -5.00 0.68
C HIS A 29 -16.01 -4.38 -0.63
N LEU A 30 -14.73 -4.58 -0.94
CA LEU A 30 -14.07 -4.02 -2.12
C LEU A 30 -14.10 -4.95 -3.33
N ALA A 31 -14.39 -6.24 -3.16
CA ALA A 31 -14.41 -7.24 -4.23
C ALA A 31 -15.20 -6.84 -5.51
N PRO A 32 -16.36 -6.15 -5.42
CA PRO A 32 -17.08 -5.73 -6.63
C PRO A 32 -16.36 -4.64 -7.46
N TRP A 33 -15.43 -3.91 -6.83
CA TRP A 33 -14.82 -2.70 -7.37
C TRP A 33 -13.32 -2.85 -7.66
N GLU A 34 -12.67 -3.88 -7.09
CA GLU A 34 -11.27 -4.15 -7.29
C GLU A 34 -11.01 -5.27 -8.31
N PRO A 35 -9.92 -5.20 -9.09
CA PRO A 35 -9.47 -6.34 -9.87
C PRO A 35 -9.20 -7.53 -8.97
N VAL A 36 -9.49 -8.74 -9.46
CA VAL A 36 -9.19 -9.98 -8.74
C VAL A 36 -7.70 -10.02 -8.38
N ARG A 37 -7.43 -10.09 -7.08
CA ARG A 37 -6.08 -10.22 -6.52
C ARG A 37 -5.79 -11.66 -6.15
N PRO A 38 -4.54 -12.12 -6.34
CA PRO A 38 -4.14 -13.44 -5.85
C PRO A 38 -4.05 -13.41 -4.31
N GLU A 39 -4.14 -14.56 -3.65
CA GLU A 39 -4.20 -14.64 -2.19
C GLU A 39 -2.98 -14.00 -1.51
N GLU A 40 -1.81 -14.15 -2.13
CA GLU A 40 -0.57 -13.60 -1.62
C GLU A 40 -0.64 -12.08 -1.50
N PHE A 41 -1.50 -11.39 -2.27
CA PHE A 41 -1.69 -9.93 -2.15
C PHE A 41 -2.06 -9.49 -0.73
N PHE A 42 -2.77 -10.33 0.02
CA PHE A 42 -3.24 -9.99 1.36
C PHE A 42 -2.20 -10.30 2.44
N THR A 43 -1.05 -10.86 2.08
CA THR A 43 0.03 -11.19 3.03
C THR A 43 0.96 -10.02 3.30
N GLU A 44 1.54 -9.97 4.50
CA GLU A 44 2.52 -8.94 4.88
C GLU A 44 3.75 -8.98 3.98
N GLU A 45 4.25 -10.17 3.65
CA GLU A 45 5.47 -10.36 2.85
C GLU A 45 5.29 -9.82 1.44
N TRP A 46 4.13 -10.05 0.84
CA TRP A 46 3.82 -9.52 -0.48
C TRP A 46 3.74 -8.00 -0.47
N GLN A 47 3.05 -7.42 0.53
CA GLN A 47 2.90 -5.98 0.68
C GLN A 47 4.27 -5.32 0.92
N ALA A 48 5.11 -5.87 1.80
CA ALA A 48 6.46 -5.35 2.08
C ALA A 48 7.32 -5.31 0.81
N ARG A 49 7.30 -6.40 0.02
CA ARG A 49 8.02 -6.48 -1.25
C ARG A 49 7.48 -5.48 -2.28
N ALA A 50 6.16 -5.33 -2.37
CA ALA A 50 5.54 -4.36 -3.28
C ALA A 50 5.89 -2.91 -2.90
N LEU A 51 5.87 -2.59 -1.60
CA LEU A 51 6.22 -1.26 -1.09
C LEU A 51 7.70 -0.95 -1.24
N ALA A 52 8.60 -1.90 -0.97
CA ALA A 52 10.03 -1.72 -1.22
C ALA A 52 10.31 -1.38 -2.69
N ARG A 53 9.66 -2.07 -3.63
CA ARG A 53 9.79 -1.77 -5.08
C ARG A 53 9.28 -0.36 -5.43
N ARG A 54 8.11 0.01 -4.92
CA ARG A 54 7.51 1.34 -5.17
C ARG A 54 8.38 2.45 -4.58
N PHE A 55 8.86 2.26 -3.35
CA PHE A 55 9.71 3.22 -2.67
C PHE A 55 11.05 3.43 -3.39
N ALA A 56 11.71 2.33 -3.81
CA ALA A 56 12.93 2.41 -4.60
C ALA A 56 12.71 3.16 -5.93
N SER A 57 11.60 2.90 -6.63
CA SER A 57 11.26 3.61 -7.86
C SER A 57 11.02 5.10 -7.64
N ALA A 58 10.30 5.46 -6.57
CA ALA A 58 10.04 6.86 -6.23
C ALA A 58 11.34 7.61 -5.87
N ALA A 59 12.25 6.96 -5.13
CA ALA A 59 13.55 7.53 -4.80
C ALA A 59 14.40 7.80 -6.05
N VAL A 60 14.43 6.86 -7.00
CA VAL A 60 15.13 7.05 -8.29
C VAL A 60 14.51 8.20 -9.08
N GLN A 61 13.18 8.29 -9.15
CA GLN A 61 12.49 9.37 -9.86
C GLN A 61 12.79 10.74 -9.24
N ALA A 62 12.85 10.83 -7.90
CA ALA A 62 13.20 12.08 -7.20
C ALA A 62 14.62 12.56 -7.52
N ILE A 63 15.58 11.65 -7.67
CA ILE A 63 16.96 11.98 -8.04
C ILE A 63 17.05 12.48 -9.49
N LEU A 64 16.25 11.93 -10.40
CA LEU A 64 16.29 12.30 -11.82
C LEU A 64 15.59 13.62 -12.16
N HIS A 65 14.73 14.13 -11.28
CA HIS A 65 13.95 15.36 -11.50
C HIS A 65 14.30 16.49 -10.52
N GLY A 66 15.40 16.35 -9.76
CA GLY A 66 15.97 17.39 -8.89
C GLY A 66 17.24 17.97 -9.47
#